data_AF-A0A0D6QHE7-F1
#
_entry.id   AF-A0A0D6QHE7-F1
#
_cell.length_a   1.000
_cell.length_b   1.000
_cell.length_c   1.000
_cell.angle_alpha   90.00
_cell.angle_beta   90.00
_cell.angle_gamma   90.00
#
_symmetry.space_group_name_H-M   'P 1'
#
loop_
_entity.id
_entity.type
_entity.pdbx_description
1 polymer ?
#
loop_
_entity_poly.entity_id
_entity_poly.type
_entity_poly.pdbx_seq_one_letter_code
_entity_poly.pdbx_strand_id
1 'polypeptide(L)'
;MDAIETLMGEHRVIEQVCDALVGFAEELRRKGATEKEELGRFVTFLREFADGCHHGKEEDILFRTMTEHGFPSNGGPIAVMLHEHDQGRALIRAMAEKAAQDAPWSAADLQEVEAAAHGYSGLLHAHIHKEDAILYPMAEQHLPPEVMAEVGEACERFEAARTGAGAHERYHALAEELIRRHAGSIHPGVQPSPPRFGCAG
;
A
#
# COMPACT_ATOMS: atom_id res chain seq x y z
N MET A 1 14.65 15.58 5.32
CA MET A 1 14.70 14.37 4.49
C MET A 1 14.12 14.69 3.12
N ASP A 2 14.46 13.95 2.07
CA ASP A 2 13.80 14.16 0.77
C ASP A 2 12.39 13.55 0.81
N ALA A 3 11.37 14.38 0.56
CA ALA A 3 9.98 13.97 0.63
C ALA A 3 9.63 12.89 -0.39
N ILE A 4 10.13 13.03 -1.62
CA ILE A 4 9.84 12.10 -2.72
C ILE A 4 10.54 10.78 -2.47
N GLU A 5 11.82 10.79 -2.05
CA GLU A 5 12.51 9.54 -1.70
C GLU A 5 11.80 8.78 -0.58
N THR A 6 11.24 9.51 0.39
CA THR A 6 10.48 8.91 1.50
C THR A 6 9.22 8.23 0.99
N LEU A 7 8.39 8.95 0.23
CA LEU A 7 7.13 8.44 -0.32
C LEU A 7 7.36 7.24 -1.26
N MET A 8 8.37 7.33 -2.15
CA MET A 8 8.75 6.21 -3.02
C MET A 8 9.25 5.00 -2.22
N GLY A 9 9.94 5.22 -1.10
CA GLY A 9 10.34 4.15 -0.19
C GLY A 9 9.14 3.43 0.43
N GLU A 10 8.13 4.20 0.84
CA GLU A 10 6.86 3.66 1.35
C GLU A 10 6.10 2.87 0.29
N HIS A 11 6.06 3.35 -0.96
CA HIS A 11 5.48 2.63 -2.10
C HIS A 11 6.02 1.21 -2.23
N ARG A 12 7.34 1.03 -2.11
CA ARG A 12 7.96 -0.31 -2.25
C ARG A 12 7.44 -1.29 -1.18
N VAL A 13 7.15 -0.82 0.03
CA VAL A 13 6.59 -1.65 1.10
C VAL A 13 5.11 -1.93 0.83
N ILE A 14 4.35 -0.90 0.42
CA ILE A 14 2.92 -1.00 0.13
C ILE A 14 2.67 -2.02 -1.00
N GLU A 15 3.42 -1.95 -2.10
CA GLU A 15 3.32 -2.91 -3.20
C GLU A 15 3.57 -4.35 -2.76
N GLN A 16 4.59 -4.60 -1.93
CA GLN A 16 4.88 -5.95 -1.43
C GLN A 16 3.76 -6.49 -0.53
N VAL A 17 3.15 -5.63 0.30
CA VAL A 17 1.97 -6.03 1.09
C VAL A 17 0.76 -6.28 0.19
N CYS A 18 0.58 -5.51 -0.89
CA CYS A 18 -0.48 -5.73 -1.87
C CYS A 18 -0.35 -7.10 -2.57
N ASP A 19 0.87 -7.49 -2.94
CA ASP A 19 1.14 -8.80 -3.54
C ASP A 19 0.90 -9.94 -2.54
N ALA A 20 1.31 -9.75 -1.28
CA ALA A 20 1.05 -10.69 -0.20
C ALA A 20 -0.46 -10.85 0.08
N LEU A 21 -1.23 -9.76 0.01
CA LEU A 21 -2.70 -9.77 0.17
C LEU A 21 -3.38 -10.58 -0.93
N VAL A 22 -2.93 -10.41 -2.19
CA VAL A 22 -3.45 -11.21 -3.32
C VAL A 22 -3.17 -12.69 -3.08
N GLY A 23 -1.92 -13.05 -2.78
CA GLY A 23 -1.55 -14.45 -2.54
C GLY A 23 -2.30 -15.08 -1.35
N PHE A 24 -2.57 -14.30 -0.31
CA PHE A 24 -3.41 -14.72 0.81
C PHE A 24 -4.85 -15.00 0.35
N ALA A 25 -5.47 -14.07 -0.38
CA ALA A 25 -6.87 -14.20 -0.80
C ALA A 25 -7.10 -15.37 -1.78
N GLU A 26 -6.18 -15.57 -2.73
CA GLU A 26 -6.20 -16.73 -3.65
C GLU A 26 -6.09 -18.06 -2.87
N GLU A 27 -5.24 -18.10 -1.85
CA GLU A 27 -5.09 -19.29 -1.02
C GLU A 27 -6.36 -19.61 -0.22
N LEU A 28 -6.99 -18.59 0.36
CA LEU A 28 -8.29 -18.73 1.04
C LEU A 28 -9.36 -19.27 0.10
N ARG A 29 -9.43 -18.71 -1.11
CA ARG A 29 -10.36 -19.16 -2.15
C ARG A 29 -10.15 -20.64 -2.49
N ARG A 30 -8.89 -21.04 -2.70
CA ARG A 30 -8.50 -22.41 -3.04
C ARG A 30 -8.82 -23.40 -1.91
N LYS A 31 -8.56 -23.03 -0.66
CA LYS A 31 -8.77 -23.90 0.51
C LYS A 31 -10.22 -23.91 1.02
N GLY A 32 -11.02 -22.89 0.66
CA GLY A 32 -12.33 -22.67 1.29
C GLY A 32 -12.19 -22.30 2.77
N ALA A 33 -11.11 -21.62 3.15
CA ALA A 33 -10.76 -21.35 4.55
C ALA A 33 -11.22 -19.95 4.99
N THR A 34 -11.55 -19.81 6.28
CA THR A 34 -11.87 -18.52 6.89
C THR A 34 -10.72 -18.07 7.78
N GLU A 35 -10.03 -16.98 7.41
CA GLU A 35 -8.95 -16.37 8.21
C GLU A 35 -9.19 -14.87 8.39
N LYS A 36 -10.30 -14.53 9.06
CA LYS A 36 -10.73 -13.14 9.28
C LYS A 36 -9.75 -12.28 10.04
N GLU A 37 -9.08 -12.87 11.05
CA GLU A 37 -8.07 -12.17 11.83
C GLU A 37 -6.91 -11.74 10.93
N GLU A 38 -6.42 -12.64 10.07
CA GLU A 38 -5.32 -12.34 9.16
C GLU A 38 -5.74 -11.30 8.09
N LEU A 39 -6.95 -11.39 7.53
CA LEU A 39 -7.48 -10.33 6.66
C LEU A 39 -7.57 -8.98 7.40
N GLY A 40 -7.99 -9.01 8.67
CA GLY A 40 -8.04 -7.84 9.53
C GLY A 40 -6.68 -7.17 9.70
N ARG A 41 -5.59 -7.95 9.77
CA ARG A 41 -4.22 -7.43 9.84
C ARG A 41 -3.79 -6.71 8.57
N PHE A 42 -4.12 -7.25 7.40
CA PHE A 42 -3.93 -6.54 6.12
C PHE A 42 -4.72 -5.24 6.11
N VAL A 43 -6.00 -5.28 6.48
CA VAL A 43 -6.86 -4.08 6.56
C VAL A 43 -6.27 -3.03 7.50
N THR A 44 -5.72 -3.43 8.65
CA THR A 44 -5.03 -2.52 9.57
C THR A 44 -3.83 -1.85 8.91
N PHE A 45 -2.97 -2.60 8.23
CA PHE A 45 -1.83 -2.02 7.53
C PHE A 45 -2.30 -1.03 6.45
N LEU A 46 -3.25 -1.43 5.60
CA LEU A 46 -3.74 -0.60 4.51
C LEU A 46 -4.43 0.68 5.00
N ARG A 47 -5.23 0.62 6.08
CA ARG A 47 -5.88 1.82 6.64
C ARG A 47 -4.91 2.75 7.33
N GLU A 48 -4.04 2.20 8.17
CA GLU A 48 -3.29 3.03 9.09
C GLU A 48 -1.97 3.51 8.48
N PHE A 49 -1.32 2.67 7.67
CA PHE A 49 -0.07 3.02 7.00
C PHE A 49 -0.30 3.55 5.59
N ALA A 50 -0.84 2.74 4.66
CA ALA A 50 -0.96 3.14 3.26
C ALA A 50 -1.88 4.35 3.06
N ASP A 51 -3.07 4.35 3.69
CA ASP A 51 -3.98 5.49 3.61
C ASP A 51 -3.68 6.56 4.67
N GLY A 52 -3.75 6.18 5.95
CA GLY A 52 -3.72 7.12 7.07
C GLY A 52 -2.39 7.84 7.29
N CYS A 53 -1.27 7.27 6.82
CA CYS A 53 0.06 7.87 6.90
C CYS A 53 0.53 8.35 5.52
N HIS A 54 0.64 7.44 4.56
CA HIS A 54 1.24 7.70 3.26
C HIS A 54 0.35 8.60 2.38
N HIS A 55 -0.88 8.21 2.04
CA HIS A 55 -1.79 9.11 1.32
C HIS A 55 -2.08 10.40 2.12
N GLY A 56 -2.05 10.33 3.46
CA GLY A 56 -2.14 11.53 4.30
C GLY A 56 -1.05 12.56 4.02
N LYS A 57 0.21 12.14 3.87
CA LYS A 57 1.32 13.01 3.46
C LYS A 57 1.08 13.59 2.06
N GLU A 58 0.54 12.80 1.17
CA GLU A 58 0.27 13.26 -0.19
C GLU A 58 -0.86 14.28 -0.25
N GLU A 59 -2.04 13.94 0.28
CA GLU A 59 -3.24 14.78 0.22
C GLU A 59 -3.09 16.07 1.02
N ASP A 60 -2.60 15.96 2.27
CA ASP A 60 -2.58 17.10 3.19
C ASP A 60 -1.36 18.00 3.03
N ILE A 61 -0.30 17.51 2.38
CA ILE A 61 0.96 18.23 2.23
C ILE A 61 1.30 18.35 0.75
N LEU A 62 1.76 17.29 0.08
CA LEU A 62 2.34 17.40 -1.26
C LEU A 62 1.34 17.97 -2.28
N PHE A 63 0.17 17.36 -2.43
CA PHE A 63 -0.86 17.76 -3.40
C PHE A 63 -1.43 19.14 -3.08
N ARG A 64 -1.58 19.46 -1.80
CA ARG A 64 -1.97 20.80 -1.35
C ARG A 64 -0.93 21.84 -1.78
N THR A 65 0.34 21.60 -1.49
CA THR A 65 1.45 22.48 -1.87
C THR A 65 1.56 22.62 -3.40
N MET A 66 1.43 21.53 -4.16
CA MET A 66 1.39 21.58 -5.62
C MET A 66 0.25 22.47 -6.13
N THR A 67 -0.95 22.34 -5.53
CA THR A 67 -2.11 23.16 -5.88
C THR A 67 -1.88 24.65 -5.57
N GLU A 68 -1.30 24.96 -4.41
CA GLU A 68 -0.93 26.32 -4.01
C GLU A 68 0.09 26.95 -4.98
N HIS A 69 0.90 26.12 -5.64
CA HIS A 69 1.87 26.52 -6.65
C HIS A 69 1.33 26.44 -8.09
N GLY A 70 0.02 26.27 -8.28
CA GLY A 70 -0.63 26.44 -9.58
C GLY A 70 -1.02 25.15 -10.31
N PHE A 71 -0.90 23.98 -9.68
CA PHE A 71 -1.54 22.78 -10.20
C PHE A 71 -3.07 22.84 -10.06
N PRO A 72 -3.83 22.35 -11.04
CA PRO A 72 -5.29 22.31 -10.95
C PRO A 72 -5.75 21.29 -9.90
N SER A 73 -6.64 21.70 -9.00
CA SER A 73 -7.23 20.82 -7.97
C SER A 73 -8.44 20.00 -8.46
N ASN A 74 -9.17 20.54 -9.44
CA ASN A 74 -10.47 19.99 -9.90
C ASN A 74 -10.38 19.30 -11.27
N GLY A 75 -9.16 18.93 -11.69
CA GLY A 75 -8.86 18.24 -12.92
C GLY A 75 -7.36 17.97 -13.04
N GLY A 76 -6.96 17.10 -13.96
CA GLY A 76 -5.55 16.74 -14.13
C GLY A 76 -5.04 15.70 -13.11
N PRO A 77 -3.71 15.50 -13.03
CA PRO A 77 -3.12 14.37 -12.30
C PRO A 77 -3.52 14.27 -10.82
N ILE A 78 -3.53 15.37 -10.07
CA ILE A 78 -3.91 15.39 -8.65
C ILE A 78 -5.35 14.90 -8.45
N ALA A 79 -6.29 15.37 -9.27
CA ALA A 79 -7.68 14.95 -9.18
C ALA A 79 -7.88 13.46 -9.48
N VAL A 80 -7.03 12.88 -10.35
CA VAL A 80 -7.02 11.44 -10.60
C VAL A 80 -6.50 10.68 -9.38
N MET A 81 -5.41 11.13 -8.75
CA MET A 81 -4.86 10.45 -7.56
C MET A 81 -5.87 10.46 -6.41
N LEU A 82 -6.48 11.62 -6.12
CA LEU A 82 -7.51 11.74 -5.09
C LEU A 82 -8.72 10.82 -5.35
N HIS A 83 -9.16 10.72 -6.60
CA HIS A 83 -10.24 9.82 -6.97
C HIS A 83 -9.88 8.35 -6.71
N GLU A 84 -8.65 7.97 -7.00
CA GLU A 84 -8.18 6.60 -6.79
C GLU A 84 -7.93 6.27 -5.33
N HIS A 85 -7.50 7.24 -4.51
CA HIS A 85 -7.47 7.07 -3.05
C HIS A 85 -8.86 6.72 -2.52
N ASP A 86 -9.91 7.42 -2.97
CA ASP A 86 -11.28 7.13 -2.58
C ASP A 86 -11.76 5.74 -3.04
N GLN A 87 -11.37 5.32 -4.25
CA GLN A 87 -11.62 3.95 -4.73
C GLN A 87 -10.91 2.91 -3.86
N GLY A 88 -9.64 3.15 -3.51
CA GLY A 88 -8.86 2.31 -2.61
C GLY A 88 -9.52 2.17 -1.24
N ARG A 89 -9.98 3.29 -0.65
CA ARG A 89 -10.71 3.31 0.62
C ARG A 89 -12.01 2.50 0.58
N ALA A 90 -12.72 2.49 -0.55
CA ALA A 90 -13.92 1.68 -0.71
C ALA A 90 -13.60 0.17 -0.70
N LEU A 91 -12.52 -0.25 -1.36
CA LEU A 91 -12.08 -1.65 -1.39
C LEU A 91 -11.58 -2.11 -0.02
N ILE A 92 -10.81 -1.27 0.68
CA ILE A 92 -10.40 -1.49 2.07
C ILE A 92 -11.63 -1.70 2.97
N ARG A 93 -12.67 -0.87 2.81
CA ARG A 93 -13.91 -0.99 3.59
C ARG A 93 -14.61 -2.31 3.33
N ALA A 94 -14.70 -2.75 2.08
CA ALA A 94 -15.30 -4.04 1.74
C ALA A 94 -14.55 -5.20 2.40
N MET A 95 -13.22 -5.19 2.39
CA MET A 95 -12.41 -6.20 3.10
C MET A 95 -12.60 -6.13 4.61
N ALA A 96 -12.67 -4.93 5.19
CA ALA A 96 -12.90 -4.73 6.61
C ALA A 96 -14.26 -5.31 7.06
N GLU A 97 -15.31 -5.09 6.26
CA GLU A 97 -16.64 -5.66 6.51
C GLU A 97 -16.61 -7.19 6.51
N LYS A 98 -15.86 -7.82 5.59
CA LYS A 98 -15.68 -9.28 5.57
C LYS A 98 -14.90 -9.79 6.78
N ALA A 99 -13.84 -9.10 7.19
CA ALA A 99 -13.06 -9.44 8.37
C ALA A 99 -13.90 -9.34 9.66
N ALA A 100 -14.88 -8.43 9.71
CA ALA A 100 -15.74 -8.20 10.87
C ALA A 100 -16.98 -9.10 10.95
N GLN A 101 -17.27 -9.93 9.94
CA GLN A 101 -18.42 -10.84 9.99
C GLN A 101 -18.26 -11.86 11.14
N ASP A 102 -19.37 -12.30 11.74
CA ASP A 102 -19.35 -13.36 12.75
C ASP A 102 -19.32 -14.78 12.13
N ALA A 103 -20.21 -15.04 11.16
CA ALA A 103 -20.36 -16.36 10.53
C ALA A 103 -19.19 -16.71 9.60
N PRO A 104 -18.75 -17.98 9.50
CA PRO A 104 -17.72 -18.40 8.55
C PRO A 104 -18.04 -17.95 7.12
N TRP A 105 -17.00 -17.65 6.34
CA TRP A 105 -17.19 -17.16 4.97
C TRP A 105 -17.80 -18.23 4.07
N SER A 106 -18.83 -17.84 3.34
CA SER A 106 -19.38 -18.65 2.25
C SER A 106 -18.45 -18.63 1.04
N ALA A 107 -18.75 -19.47 0.04
CA ALA A 107 -18.05 -19.42 -1.24
C ALA A 107 -18.21 -18.07 -1.95
N ALA A 108 -19.31 -17.34 -1.71
CA ALA A 108 -19.52 -16.01 -2.26
C ALA A 108 -18.65 -14.97 -1.52
N ASP A 109 -18.60 -15.03 -0.19
CA ASP A 109 -17.73 -14.15 0.61
C ASP A 109 -16.26 -14.30 0.23
N LEU A 110 -15.78 -15.52 0.03
CA LEU A 110 -14.40 -15.78 -0.41
C LEU A 110 -14.10 -15.17 -1.79
N GLN A 111 -15.07 -15.22 -2.71
CA GLN A 111 -14.93 -14.60 -4.02
C GLN A 111 -14.91 -13.07 -3.91
N GLU A 112 -15.70 -12.49 -3.02
CA GLU A 112 -15.70 -11.04 -2.78
C GLU A 112 -14.40 -10.56 -2.12
N VAL A 113 -13.83 -11.33 -1.18
CA VAL A 113 -12.51 -11.04 -0.58
C VAL A 113 -11.42 -11.07 -1.65
N GLU A 114 -11.38 -12.12 -2.46
CA GLU A 114 -10.41 -12.26 -3.57
C GLU A 114 -10.55 -11.11 -4.58
N ALA A 115 -11.78 -10.80 -5.01
CA ALA A 115 -12.03 -9.70 -5.93
C ALA A 115 -11.60 -8.34 -5.36
N ALA A 116 -11.86 -8.08 -4.07
CA ALA A 116 -11.44 -6.84 -3.41
C ALA A 116 -9.92 -6.75 -3.27
N ALA A 117 -9.25 -7.86 -2.93
CA ALA A 117 -7.79 -7.95 -2.84
C ALA A 117 -7.11 -7.66 -4.19
N HIS A 118 -7.55 -8.32 -5.26
CA HIS A 118 -7.04 -8.05 -6.60
C HIS A 118 -7.36 -6.64 -7.08
N GLY A 119 -8.59 -6.16 -6.82
CA GLY A 119 -9.00 -4.81 -7.17
C GLY A 119 -8.13 -3.76 -6.50
N TYR A 120 -7.85 -3.92 -5.20
CA TYR A 120 -7.02 -2.98 -4.45
C TYR A 120 -5.57 -3.03 -4.90
N SER A 121 -4.98 -4.23 -5.00
CA SER A 121 -3.60 -4.41 -5.44
C SER A 121 -3.38 -3.84 -6.86
N GLY A 122 -4.25 -4.20 -7.81
CA GLY A 122 -4.15 -3.70 -9.19
C GLY A 122 -4.32 -2.18 -9.30
N LEU A 123 -5.24 -1.60 -8.50
CA LEU A 123 -5.39 -0.15 -8.41
C LEU A 123 -4.12 0.51 -7.88
N LEU A 124 -3.60 0.05 -6.73
CA LEU A 124 -2.44 0.67 -6.08
C LEU A 124 -1.16 0.56 -6.90
N HIS A 125 -0.88 -0.57 -7.55
CA HIS A 125 0.28 -0.68 -8.44
C HIS A 125 0.20 0.30 -9.62
N ALA A 126 -0.97 0.45 -10.23
CA ALA A 126 -1.16 1.41 -11.32
C ALA A 126 -1.09 2.87 -10.83
N HIS A 127 -1.63 3.12 -9.64
CA HIS A 127 -1.62 4.40 -8.95
C HIS A 127 -0.18 4.85 -8.64
N ILE A 128 0.56 4.03 -7.90
CA ILE A 128 1.96 4.24 -7.53
C ILE A 128 2.84 4.48 -8.76
N HIS A 129 2.64 3.73 -9.84
CA HIS A 129 3.39 3.96 -11.08
C HIS A 129 3.15 5.38 -11.64
N LYS A 130 1.93 5.91 -11.58
CA LYS A 130 1.66 7.28 -12.05
C LYS A 130 2.28 8.31 -11.13
N GLU A 131 2.35 8.06 -9.84
CA GLU A 131 3.00 8.96 -8.91
C GLU A 131 4.51 8.99 -9.12
N ASP A 132 5.14 7.81 -9.02
CA ASP A 132 6.59 7.63 -9.17
C ASP A 132 7.10 8.13 -10.53
N ALA A 133 6.39 7.82 -11.62
CA ALA A 133 6.89 8.11 -12.97
C ALA A 133 6.44 9.47 -13.51
N ILE A 134 5.36 10.06 -12.97
CA ILE A 134 4.73 11.26 -13.54
C ILE A 134 4.55 12.34 -12.48
N LEU A 135 3.73 12.11 -11.45
CA LEU A 135 3.33 13.18 -10.54
C LEU A 135 4.48 13.71 -9.68
N TYR A 136 5.30 12.82 -9.12
CA TYR A 136 6.44 13.21 -8.30
C TYR A 136 7.51 13.95 -9.11
N PRO A 137 7.93 13.47 -10.31
CA PRO A 137 8.80 14.26 -11.18
C PRO A 137 8.21 15.63 -11.56
N MET A 138 6.89 15.73 -11.74
CA MET A 138 6.23 17.02 -11.98
C MET A 138 6.32 17.94 -10.76
N ALA A 139 6.19 17.40 -9.54
CA ALA A 139 6.35 18.16 -8.31
C ALA A 139 7.79 18.71 -8.19
N GLU A 140 8.80 17.86 -8.37
CA GLU A 140 10.22 18.24 -8.27
C GLU A 140 10.63 19.29 -9.31
N GLN A 141 10.06 19.23 -10.52
CA GLN A 141 10.37 20.18 -11.59
C GLN A 141 9.70 21.54 -11.40
N HIS A 142 8.54 21.58 -10.74
CA HIS A 142 7.71 22.78 -10.65
C HIS A 142 7.87 23.51 -9.32
N LEU A 143 8.05 22.78 -8.22
CA LEU A 143 8.19 23.36 -6.89
C LEU A 143 9.62 23.86 -6.65
N PRO A 144 9.80 25.08 -6.11
CA PRO A 144 11.11 25.57 -5.72
C PRO A 144 11.80 24.63 -4.70
N PRO A 145 13.13 24.49 -4.72
CA PRO A 145 13.85 23.62 -3.79
C PRO A 145 13.56 23.89 -2.31
N GLU A 146 13.40 25.17 -1.94
CA GLU A 146 13.02 25.57 -0.58
C GLU A 146 11.63 25.08 -0.17
N VAL A 147 10.68 25.07 -1.11
CA VAL A 147 9.31 24.57 -0.88
C VAL A 147 9.33 23.04 -0.75
N MET A 148 10.12 22.35 -1.57
CA MET A 148 10.30 20.90 -1.43
C MET A 148 10.93 20.51 -0.10
N ALA A 149 11.87 21.32 0.42
CA ALA A 149 12.42 21.11 1.75
C ALA A 149 11.34 21.27 2.84
N GLU A 150 10.48 22.30 2.74
CA GLU A 150 9.36 22.49 3.67
C GLU A 150 8.35 21.33 3.62
N VAL A 151 8.07 20.78 2.44
CA VAL A 151 7.25 19.57 2.26
C VAL A 151 7.88 18.39 3.00
N GLY A 152 9.19 18.16 2.84
CA GLY A 152 9.91 17.11 3.54
C GLY A 152 9.78 17.22 5.06
N GLU A 153 10.02 18.41 5.62
CA GLU A 153 9.86 18.62 7.06
C GLU A 153 8.39 18.46 7.51
N ALA A 154 7.43 18.87 6.68
CA ALA A 154 6.01 18.69 6.98
C ALA A 154 5.63 17.20 7.01
N CYS A 155 6.15 16.38 6.10
CA CYS A 155 5.94 14.93 6.10
C CYS A 155 6.50 14.28 7.38
N GLU A 156 7.71 14.68 7.80
CA GLU A 156 8.31 14.20 9.06
C GLU A 156 7.44 14.56 10.28
N ARG A 157 6.94 15.81 10.34
CA ARG A 157 6.04 16.26 11.42
C ARG A 157 4.70 15.53 11.38
N PHE A 158 4.14 15.33 10.19
CA PHE A 158 2.88 14.63 10.00
C PHE A 158 2.96 13.21 10.53
N GLU A 159 4.01 12.49 10.12
CA GLU A 159 4.26 11.15 10.60
C GLU A 159 4.43 11.11 12.12
N ALA A 160 5.32 11.93 12.68
CA ALA A 160 5.55 11.97 14.12
C ALA A 160 4.26 12.25 14.92
N ALA A 161 3.38 13.13 14.43
CA ALA A 161 2.10 13.43 15.06
C ALA A 161 1.08 12.30 14.92
N ARG A 162 1.09 11.58 13.80
CA ARG A 162 0.14 10.49 13.48
C ARG A 162 0.50 9.19 14.19
N THR A 163 1.79 8.84 14.21
CA THR A 163 2.28 7.56 14.69
C THR A 163 2.54 7.57 16.20
N GLY A 164 2.87 8.73 16.78
CA GLY A 164 3.53 8.75 18.08
C GLY A 164 4.85 7.98 18.04
N ALA A 165 5.54 7.85 19.18
CA ALA A 165 6.79 7.10 19.23
C ALA A 165 6.55 5.62 18.85
N GLY A 166 7.24 5.13 17.82
CA GLY A 166 7.33 3.71 17.50
C GLY A 166 6.27 3.12 16.56
N ALA A 167 5.31 3.88 15.98
CA ALA A 167 4.30 3.23 15.10
C ALA A 167 4.80 2.97 13.69
N HIS A 168 5.71 3.80 13.17
CA HIS A 168 6.37 3.53 11.91
C HIS A 168 7.02 2.13 11.95
N GLU A 169 7.79 1.86 13.00
CA GLU A 169 8.44 0.57 13.23
C GLU A 169 7.41 -0.56 13.43
N ARG A 170 6.27 -0.30 14.07
CA ARG A 170 5.19 -1.29 14.20
C ARG A 170 4.56 -1.65 12.85
N TYR A 171 4.31 -0.68 11.98
CA TYR A 171 3.71 -0.94 10.67
C TYR A 171 4.70 -1.59 9.71
N HIS A 172 5.99 -1.22 9.76
CA HIS A 172 7.04 -1.94 9.05
C HIS A 172 7.17 -3.38 9.53
N ALA A 173 7.17 -3.62 10.85
CA ALA A 173 7.18 -4.98 11.39
C ALA A 173 5.94 -5.80 10.98
N LEU A 174 4.77 -5.16 10.95
CA LEU A 174 3.54 -5.78 10.46
C LEU A 174 3.64 -6.14 8.97
N ALA A 175 4.14 -5.22 8.13
CA ALA A 175 4.38 -5.45 6.71
C ALA A 175 5.32 -6.64 6.50
N GLU A 176 6.47 -6.64 7.17
CA GLU A 176 7.45 -7.73 7.08
C GLU A 176 6.86 -9.09 7.47
N GLU A 177 5.98 -9.12 8.48
CA GLU A 177 5.32 -10.36 8.88
C GLU A 177 4.31 -10.84 7.84
N LEU A 178 3.46 -9.95 7.34
CA LEU A 178 2.47 -10.24 6.30
C LEU A 178 3.16 -10.73 5.02
N ILE A 179 4.19 -10.00 4.57
CA ILE A 179 5.00 -10.36 3.40
C ILE A 179 5.62 -11.75 3.59
N ARG A 180 6.32 -11.97 4.69
CA ARG A 180 7.01 -13.24 4.95
C ARG A 180 6.06 -14.43 5.01
N ARG A 181 4.89 -14.27 5.61
CA ARG A 181 3.91 -15.35 5.78
C ARG A 181 3.25 -15.73 4.45
N HIS A 182 3.05 -14.76 3.55
CA HIS A 182 2.30 -14.95 2.31
C HIS A 182 3.17 -14.87 1.04
N ALA A 183 4.50 -14.73 1.18
CA ALA A 183 5.47 -14.71 0.07
C ALA A 183 5.42 -15.98 -0.81
N GLY A 184 5.09 -17.14 -0.23
CA GLY A 184 4.99 -18.42 -0.95
C GLY A 184 3.81 -18.50 -1.91
N SER A 185 2.82 -17.61 -1.77
CA SER A 185 1.63 -17.56 -2.63
C SER A 185 1.85 -16.69 -3.88
N ILE A 186 2.94 -15.91 -3.93
CA ILE A 186 3.26 -15.01 -5.05
C ILE A 186 3.77 -15.79 -6.27
N HIS A 187 4.42 -16.95 -6.08
CA HIS A 187 4.94 -17.81 -7.15
C HIS A 187 4.69 -19.31 -6.85
N PRO A 188 3.59 -19.92 -7.35
CA PRO A 188 3.29 -21.33 -7.08
C PRO A 188 4.23 -22.35 -7.79
N GLY A 189 5.39 -21.93 -8.32
CA GLY A 189 6.15 -22.72 -9.30
C GLY A 189 7.68 -22.76 -9.20
N VAL A 190 8.34 -22.17 -8.20
CA VAL A 190 9.81 -22.28 -8.09
C VAL A 190 10.19 -22.96 -6.79
N GLN A 191 10.40 -24.28 -6.85
CA GLN A 191 11.12 -24.96 -5.79
C GLN A 191 12.61 -24.58 -5.83
N PRO A 192 13.25 -24.30 -4.69
CA PRO A 192 14.68 -24.11 -4.66
C PRO A 192 15.38 -25.40 -5.10
N SER A 193 16.23 -25.29 -6.13
CA SER A 193 17.06 -26.41 -6.57
C SER A 193 18.02 -26.82 -5.44
N PRO A 194 18.17 -28.12 -5.15
CA PRO A 194 19.09 -28.56 -4.10
C PRO A 194 20.54 -28.20 -4.47
N PRO A 195 21.40 -27.95 -3.47
CA PRO A 195 22.78 -27.59 -3.71
C PRO A 195 23.49 -28.75 -4.43
N ARG A 196 24.06 -28.46 -5.59
CA ARG A 196 24.93 -29.39 -6.30
C ARG A 196 26.25 -29.49 -5.53
N PHE A 197 26.39 -30.51 -4.71
CA PHE A 197 27.71 -30.94 -4.23
C PHE A 197 28.48 -31.51 -5.42
N GLY A 198 29.41 -30.71 -5.95
CA GLY A 198 30.37 -31.18 -6.93
C GLY A 198 31.35 -32.16 -6.28
N CYS A 199 31.26 -33.43 -6.63
CA CYS A 199 32.37 -34.36 -6.49
C CYS A 199 33.43 -33.98 -7.52
N ALA A 200 34.55 -33.41 -7.06
CA ALA A 200 35.78 -33.39 -7.82
C ALA A 200 36.44 -34.78 -7.68
N GLY A 201 36.53 -35.49 -8.80
CA GLY A 201 37.43 -36.63 -8.98
C GLY A 201 38.71 -36.19 -9.68
#